data_AF-A0A2D6X616-F1
#
_entry.id   AF-A0A2D6X616-F1
#
_cell.length_a   1.000
_cell.length_b   1.000
_cell.length_c   1.000
_cell.angle_alpha   90.00
_cell.angle_beta   90.00
_cell.angle_gamma   90.00
#
_symmetry.space_group_name_H-M   'P 1'
#
loop_
_entity.id
_entity.type
_entity.pdbx_description
1 polymer ?
#
loop_
_entity_poly.entity_id
_entity_poly.type
_entity_poly.pdbx_seq_one_letter_code
_entity_poly.pdbx_strand_id
1 'polypeptide(L)'
;MATEIDDGTRFAMPVRNLISIVSAVAVGVWAWFGVQERLNLIETNQILVKSDLGKNTEFRIKWPRGELGSLPADSEQFMLIEHLSKEFEKLATNIEEGRAPFDQQQALTLQFYEKRIAVLERKLEVVKDQISEIKANGGKH
;
A
#
# COMPACT_ATOMS: atom_id res chain seq x y z
N MET A 1 20.94 -51.62 47.04
CA MET A 1 20.99 -51.04 48.40
C MET A 1 19.59 -50.52 48.67
N ALA A 2 18.85 -51.26 49.50
CA ALA A 2 17.48 -50.92 49.85
C ALA A 2 17.53 -49.78 50.86
N THR A 3 16.88 -48.67 50.54
CA THR A 3 16.65 -47.59 51.50
C THR A 3 15.60 -48.08 52.49
N GLU A 4 16.02 -48.49 53.67
CA GLU A 4 15.12 -48.77 54.79
C GLU A 4 14.43 -47.47 55.18
N ILE A 5 13.11 -47.42 55.02
CA ILE A 5 12.28 -46.33 55.48
C ILE A 5 11.90 -46.65 56.93
N ASP A 6 12.42 -45.83 57.83
CA ASP A 6 12.25 -45.89 59.29
C ASP A 6 10.77 -46.00 59.72
N ASP A 7 10.47 -47.03 60.53
CA ASP A 7 9.13 -47.49 60.91
C ASP A 7 8.60 -46.79 62.18
N GLY A 8 9.05 -45.54 62.40
CA GLY A 8 8.78 -44.74 63.60
C GLY A 8 7.45 -43.97 63.60
N THR A 9 6.63 -44.08 62.54
CA THR A 9 5.31 -43.44 62.49
C THR A 9 4.25 -44.46 62.10
N ARG A 10 3.35 -44.73 63.03
CA ARG A 10 2.16 -45.56 62.83
C ARG A 10 1.24 -44.88 61.80
N PHE A 11 1.53 -45.00 60.51
CA PHE A 11 0.58 -44.73 59.46
C PHE A 11 -0.53 -45.76 59.60
N ALA A 12 -1.70 -45.35 60.09
CA ALA A 12 -2.85 -46.22 60.31
C ALA A 12 -3.45 -46.79 59.00
N MET A 13 -2.91 -46.43 57.84
CA MET A 13 -3.31 -46.94 56.54
C MET A 13 -2.10 -47.37 55.70
N PRO A 14 -2.26 -48.39 54.82
CA PRO A 14 -1.21 -48.81 53.90
C PRO A 14 -0.72 -47.65 53.04
N VAL A 15 0.59 -47.43 52.99
CA VAL A 15 1.25 -46.35 52.21
C VAL A 15 0.81 -46.32 50.74
N ARG A 16 0.46 -47.49 50.16
CA ARG A 16 -0.09 -47.60 48.79
C ARG A 16 -1.39 -46.80 48.58
N ASN A 17 -2.27 -46.76 49.58
CA ASN A 17 -3.52 -46.00 49.52
C ASN A 17 -3.27 -44.49 49.61
N LEU A 18 -2.29 -44.09 50.43
CA LEU A 18 -1.87 -42.69 50.52
C LEU A 18 -1.32 -42.19 49.18
N ILE A 19 -0.44 -42.98 48.54
CA ILE A 19 0.14 -42.64 47.24
C ILE A 19 -0.95 -42.54 46.16
N SER A 20 -1.96 -43.43 46.15
CA SER A 20 -3.03 -43.36 45.14
C SER A 20 -3.93 -42.14 45.33
N ILE A 21 -4.18 -41.72 46.57
CA ILE A 21 -4.95 -40.51 46.84
C ILE A 21 -4.17 -39.28 46.40
N VAL A 22 -2.88 -39.21 46.72
CA VAL A 22 -2.02 -38.07 46.32
C VAL A 22 -1.89 -37.99 44.80
N SER A 23 -1.71 -39.11 44.10
CA SER A 23 -1.63 -39.11 42.64
C SER A 23 -2.96 -38.74 41.98
N ALA A 24 -4.09 -39.20 42.52
CA ALA A 24 -5.41 -38.81 42.03
C ALA A 24 -5.65 -37.29 42.20
N VAL A 25 -5.27 -36.72 43.34
CA VAL A 25 -5.37 -35.27 43.58
C VAL A 25 -4.44 -34.50 42.66
N ALA A 26 -3.21 -34.97 42.43
CA ALA A 26 -2.26 -34.32 41.54
C ALA A 26 -2.77 -34.23 40.09
N VAL A 27 -3.37 -35.30 39.57
CA VAL A 27 -3.99 -35.31 38.22
C VAL A 27 -5.21 -34.39 38.18
N GLY A 28 -6.03 -34.36 39.25
CA GLY A 28 -7.19 -33.48 39.35
C GLY A 28 -6.80 -31.99 39.31
N VAL A 29 -5.76 -31.61 40.05
CA VAL A 29 -5.24 -30.24 40.07
C VAL A 29 -4.63 -29.85 38.72
N TRP A 30 -3.88 -30.76 38.09
CA TRP A 30 -3.32 -30.54 36.75
C TRP A 30 -4.41 -30.32 35.69
N ALA A 31 -5.43 -31.18 35.67
CA ALA A 31 -6.56 -31.06 34.75
C ALA A 31 -7.36 -29.78 35.00
N TRP A 32 -7.59 -29.42 36.27
CA TRP A 32 -8.28 -28.17 36.64
C TRP A 32 -7.54 -26.96 36.10
N PHE A 33 -6.25 -26.82 36.37
CA PHE A 33 -5.46 -25.67 35.88
C PHE A 33 -5.40 -25.60 34.35
N GLY A 34 -5.25 -26.74 33.66
CA GLY A 34 -5.24 -26.78 32.20
C GLY A 34 -6.58 -26.34 31.58
N VAL A 35 -7.71 -26.68 32.20
CA VAL A 35 -9.03 -26.22 31.76
C VAL A 35 -9.25 -24.75 32.08
N GLN A 36 -8.86 -24.30 33.27
CA GLN A 36 -9.00 -22.91 33.70
C GLN A 36 -8.20 -21.94 32.82
N GLU A 37 -6.97 -22.28 32.46
CA GLU A 37 -6.14 -21.47 31.55
C GLU A 37 -6.82 -21.30 30.18
N ARG A 38 -7.32 -22.40 29.61
CA ARG A 38 -8.03 -22.36 28.32
C ARG A 38 -9.31 -21.53 28.36
N LEU A 39 -10.08 -21.65 29.45
CA LEU A 39 -11.27 -20.84 29.66
C LEU A 39 -10.93 -19.35 29.71
N ASN A 40 -9.90 -18.97 30.47
CA ASN A 40 -9.48 -17.59 30.60
C ASN A 40 -8.99 -16.98 29.26
N LEU A 41 -8.28 -17.78 28.45
CA LEU A 41 -7.88 -17.38 27.09
C LEU A 41 -9.10 -17.17 26.18
N ILE A 42 -10.07 -18.08 26.21
CA ILE A 42 -11.29 -17.96 25.40
C ILE A 42 -12.09 -16.74 25.82
N GLU A 43 -12.27 -16.51 27.13
CA GLU A 43 -12.99 -15.35 27.66
C GLU A 43 -12.32 -14.04 27.25
N THR A 44 -11.00 -13.94 27.37
CA THR A 44 -10.24 -12.77 26.91
C THR A 44 -10.45 -12.52 25.42
N ASN A 45 -10.35 -13.57 24.59
CA ASN A 45 -10.59 -13.47 23.16
C ASN A 45 -12.02 -13.04 22.82
N GLN A 46 -13.02 -13.55 23.55
CA GLN A 46 -14.40 -13.15 23.36
C GLN A 46 -14.62 -11.66 23.68
N ILE A 47 -14.00 -11.15 24.76
CA ILE A 47 -14.06 -9.73 25.12
C ILE A 47 -13.43 -8.87 24.03
N LEU A 48 -12.26 -9.26 23.51
CA LEU A 48 -11.58 -8.56 22.42
C LEU A 48 -12.44 -8.53 21.15
N VAL A 49 -12.94 -9.68 20.71
CA VAL A 49 -13.81 -9.79 19.52
C VAL A 49 -15.08 -8.94 19.69
N LYS A 50 -15.70 -8.96 20.87
CA LYS A 50 -16.89 -8.14 21.15
C LYS A 50 -16.57 -6.65 21.10
N SER A 51 -15.41 -6.22 21.62
CA SER A 51 -14.95 -4.84 21.52
C SER A 51 -14.73 -4.42 20.07
N ASP A 52 -14.10 -5.27 19.27
CA ASP A 52 -13.82 -5.00 17.86
C ASP A 52 -15.09 -4.91 17.03
N LEU A 53 -16.08 -5.78 17.26
CA LEU A 53 -17.39 -5.69 16.64
C LEU A 53 -18.12 -4.39 17.01
N GLY A 54 -18.01 -3.96 18.27
CA GLY A 54 -18.55 -2.69 18.75
C GLY A 54 -17.93 -1.50 18.02
N LYS A 55 -16.59 -1.42 18.00
CA LYS A 55 -15.84 -0.38 17.28
C LYS A 55 -16.12 -0.40 15.78
N ASN A 56 -16.22 -1.58 15.16
CA ASN A 56 -16.53 -1.70 13.74
C ASN A 56 -17.95 -1.20 13.42
N THR A 57 -18.92 -1.55 14.26
CA THR A 57 -20.30 -1.07 14.13
C THR A 57 -20.35 0.44 14.31
N GLU A 58 -19.65 0.96 15.31
CA GLU A 58 -19.52 2.39 15.55
C GLU A 58 -18.88 3.12 14.36
N PHE A 59 -17.77 2.60 13.83
CA PHE A 59 -17.12 3.13 12.63
C PHE A 59 -18.08 3.15 11.45
N ARG A 60 -18.74 2.03 11.15
CA ARG A 60 -19.67 1.92 10.02
C ARG A 60 -20.85 2.89 10.12
N ILE A 61 -21.34 3.17 11.33
CA ILE A 61 -22.47 4.08 11.54
C ILE A 61 -22.00 5.54 11.55
N LYS A 62 -20.93 5.85 12.28
CA LYS A 62 -20.48 7.23 12.50
C LYS A 62 -19.63 7.79 11.37
N TRP A 63 -18.90 6.95 10.63
CA TRP A 63 -18.04 7.38 9.52
C TRP A 63 -18.82 8.09 8.41
N PRO A 64 -19.92 7.53 7.85
CA PRO A 64 -20.71 8.23 6.85
C PRO A 64 -21.42 9.48 7.41
N ARG A 65 -21.58 9.55 8.73
CA ARG A 65 -22.29 10.63 9.43
C ARG A 65 -21.36 11.77 9.87
N GLY A 66 -20.03 11.62 9.71
CA GLY A 66 -19.05 12.62 10.15
C GLY A 66 -18.92 12.78 11.68
N GLU A 67 -19.54 11.90 12.48
CA GLU A 67 -19.56 12.01 13.94
C GLU A 67 -18.29 11.46 14.61
N LEU A 68 -17.39 10.85 13.82
CA LEU A 68 -16.15 10.24 14.31
C LEU A 68 -14.97 11.24 14.38
N GLY A 69 -15.20 12.50 13.97
CA GLY A 69 -14.16 13.52 13.80
C GLY A 69 -13.26 13.24 12.59
N SER A 70 -12.25 14.09 12.38
CA SER A 70 -11.20 13.82 11.40
C SER A 70 -10.20 12.85 12.01
N LEU A 71 -10.24 11.59 11.56
CA LEU A 71 -9.16 10.67 11.90
C LEU A 71 -7.86 11.25 11.32
N PRO A 72 -6.70 11.16 12.00
CA PRO A 72 -5.46 11.74 11.48
C PRO A 72 -5.08 11.22 10.08
N ALA A 73 -5.41 9.96 9.78
CA ALA A 73 -5.26 9.37 8.44
C ALA A 73 -6.18 10.01 7.37
N ASP A 74 -7.33 10.53 7.78
CA ASP A 74 -8.28 11.22 6.89
C ASP A 74 -7.72 12.59 6.47
N SER A 75 -7.06 13.31 7.39
CA SER A 75 -6.39 14.58 7.08
C SER A 75 -5.23 14.41 6.08
N GLU A 76 -4.44 13.36 6.20
CA GLU A 76 -3.39 13.04 5.22
C GLU A 76 -4.00 12.64 3.86
N GLN A 77 -5.06 11.85 3.85
CA GLN A 77 -5.76 11.48 2.62
C GLN A 77 -6.38 12.69 1.93
N PHE A 78 -7.01 13.61 2.67
CA PHE A 78 -7.53 14.85 2.11
C PHE A 78 -6.43 15.71 1.50
N MET A 79 -5.25 15.80 2.13
CA MET A 79 -4.10 16.52 1.57
C MET A 79 -3.62 15.89 0.26
N LEU A 80 -3.55 14.56 0.19
CA LEU A 80 -3.18 13.84 -1.04
C LEU A 80 -4.22 14.03 -2.15
N ILE A 81 -5.52 13.97 -1.82
CA ILE A 81 -6.61 14.19 -2.77
C ILE A 81 -6.56 15.63 -3.30
N GLU A 82 -6.33 16.61 -2.43
CA GLU A 82 -6.18 18.01 -2.85
C GLU A 82 -4.97 18.19 -3.78
N HIS A 83 -3.83 17.57 -3.46
CA HIS A 83 -2.66 17.60 -4.32
C HIS A 83 -2.95 16.97 -5.69
N LEU A 84 -3.58 15.80 -5.73
CA LEU A 84 -3.98 15.14 -6.98
C LEU A 84 -4.95 16.00 -7.79
N SER A 85 -5.95 16.61 -7.15
CA SER A 85 -6.89 17.52 -7.82
C SER A 85 -6.16 18.68 -8.49
N LYS A 86 -5.16 19.28 -7.83
CA LYS A 86 -4.35 20.35 -8.40
C LYS A 86 -3.50 19.86 -9.58
N GLU A 87 -2.92 18.66 -9.50
CA GLU A 87 -2.16 18.08 -10.61
C GLU A 87 -3.09 17.75 -11.80
N PHE A 88 -4.31 17.28 -11.56
CA PHE A 88 -5.31 17.09 -12.60
C PHE A 88 -5.71 18.41 -13.27
N GLU A 89 -5.90 19.47 -12.49
CA GLU A 89 -6.22 20.80 -13.02
C GLU A 89 -5.07 21.36 -13.88
N LYS A 90 -3.82 21.27 -13.40
CA LYS A 90 -2.64 21.63 -14.22
C LYS A 90 -2.58 20.83 -15.51
N LEU A 91 -2.86 19.53 -15.46
CA LEU A 91 -2.88 18.69 -16.65
C LEU A 91 -3.98 19.12 -17.62
N ALA A 92 -5.18 19.41 -17.12
CA ALA A 92 -6.29 19.92 -17.93
C ALA A 92 -5.92 21.27 -18.59
N THR A 93 -5.36 22.21 -17.82
CA THR A 93 -4.89 23.51 -18.36
C THR A 93 -3.80 23.32 -19.42
N ASN A 94 -2.82 22.44 -19.21
CA ASN A 94 -1.77 22.17 -20.19
C ASN A 94 -2.34 21.58 -21.50
N ILE A 95 -3.40 20.78 -21.41
CA ILE A 95 -4.10 20.23 -22.57
C ILE A 95 -4.91 21.33 -23.28
N GLU A 96 -5.68 22.14 -22.55
CA GLU A 96 -6.50 23.22 -23.12
C GLU A 96 -5.65 24.33 -23.77
N GLU A 97 -4.50 24.67 -23.18
CA GLU A 97 -3.57 25.65 -23.75
C GLU A 97 -2.78 25.10 -24.95
N GLY A 98 -2.99 23.83 -25.35
CA GLY A 98 -2.21 23.18 -26.43
C GLY A 98 -0.72 23.10 -26.11
N ARG A 99 -0.37 23.17 -24.82
CA ARG A 99 0.98 23.13 -24.28
C ARG A 99 1.34 21.76 -23.73
N ALA A 100 0.61 20.72 -24.12
CA ALA A 100 0.96 19.37 -23.80
C ALA A 100 2.44 19.14 -24.18
N PRO A 101 3.23 18.42 -23.36
CA PRO A 101 4.67 18.25 -23.61
C PRO A 101 4.98 17.72 -25.02
N PHE A 102 4.08 16.90 -25.56
CA PHE A 102 4.16 16.37 -26.91
C PHE A 102 3.86 17.42 -27.99
N ASP A 103 2.97 18.38 -27.75
CA ASP A 103 2.59 19.40 -28.73
C ASP A 103 3.68 20.48 -28.86
N GLN A 104 4.34 20.85 -27.76
CA GLN A 104 5.47 21.77 -27.81
C GLN A 104 6.67 21.19 -28.59
N GLN A 105 6.94 19.90 -28.41
CA GLN A 105 7.99 19.20 -29.18
C GLN A 105 7.62 19.09 -30.67
N GLN A 106 6.35 18.78 -30.97
CA GLN A 106 5.85 18.77 -32.35
C GLN A 106 5.94 20.16 -33.00
N ALA A 107 5.58 21.22 -32.28
CA ALA A 107 5.69 22.59 -32.78
C ALA A 107 7.16 22.97 -33.07
N LEU A 108 8.10 22.62 -32.19
CA LEU A 108 9.52 22.91 -32.40
C LEU A 108 10.11 22.11 -33.57
N THR A 109 9.73 20.83 -33.72
CA THR A 109 10.17 20.00 -34.86
C THR A 109 9.58 20.51 -36.18
N LEU A 110 8.32 20.96 -36.18
CA LEU A 110 7.69 21.59 -37.35
C LEU A 110 8.42 22.89 -37.75
N GLN A 111 8.73 23.76 -36.79
CA GLN A 111 9.55 24.98 -37.04
C GLN A 111 10.94 24.65 -37.59
N PHE A 112 11.55 23.56 -37.11
CA PHE A 112 12.84 23.12 -37.64
C PHE A 112 12.73 22.63 -39.09
N TYR A 113 11.68 21.87 -39.41
CA TYR A 113 11.40 21.46 -40.79
C TYR A 113 11.09 22.65 -41.69
N GLU A 114 10.28 23.61 -41.24
CA GLU A 114 9.97 24.85 -41.96
C GLU A 114 11.26 25.61 -42.34
N LYS A 115 12.16 25.84 -41.38
CA LYS A 115 13.46 26.49 -41.64
C LYS A 115 14.31 25.73 -42.66
N ARG A 116 14.32 24.41 -42.58
CA ARG A 116 15.07 23.57 -43.53
C ARG A 116 14.48 23.64 -44.93
N ILE A 117 13.15 23.58 -45.05
CA ILE A 117 12.44 23.71 -46.32
C ILE A 117 12.74 25.09 -46.94
N ALA A 118 12.64 26.18 -46.18
CA ALA A 118 12.95 27.53 -46.67
C ALA A 118 14.42 27.71 -47.14
N VAL A 119 15.37 26.98 -46.54
CA VAL A 119 16.76 26.96 -47.01
C VAL A 119 16.89 26.13 -48.30
N LEU A 120 16.18 24.99 -48.39
CA LEU A 120 16.17 24.16 -49.59
C LEU A 120 15.55 24.89 -50.78
N GLU A 121 14.44 25.62 -50.59
CA GLU A 121 13.79 26.43 -51.62
C GLU A 121 14.74 27.50 -52.17
N ARG A 122 15.44 28.23 -51.30
CA ARG A 122 16.45 29.21 -51.73
C ARG A 122 17.58 28.58 -52.53
N LYS A 123 18.06 27.41 -52.11
CA LYS A 123 19.10 26.69 -52.87
C LYS A 123 18.58 26.20 -54.22
N LEU A 124 17.33 25.75 -54.28
CA LEU A 124 16.68 25.33 -55.52
C LEU A 124 16.55 26.51 -56.50
N GLU A 125 16.22 27.70 -56.02
CA GLU A 125 16.16 28.92 -56.82
C GLU A 125 17.53 29.26 -57.43
N VAL A 126 18.60 29.24 -56.64
CA VAL A 126 19.97 29.45 -57.14
C VAL A 126 20.36 28.42 -58.20
N VAL A 127 20.06 27.14 -57.98
CA VAL A 127 20.35 26.07 -58.96
C VAL A 127 19.54 26.26 -60.23
N LYS A 128 18.27 26.68 -60.13
CA LYS A 128 17.41 26.99 -61.28
C LYS A 128 17.97 28.16 -62.09
N ASP A 129 18.45 29.21 -61.42
CA ASP A 129 19.05 30.37 -62.08
C ASP A 129 20.34 29.98 -62.79
N GLN A 130 21.22 29.20 -62.13
CA GLN A 130 22.43 28.66 -62.75
C GLN A 130 22.13 27.79 -63.99
N ILE A 131 21.13 26.91 -63.92
CA ILE A 131 20.69 26.11 -65.08
C ILE A 131 20.16 27.02 -66.20
N SER A 132 19.42 28.08 -65.85
CA SER A 132 18.90 29.04 -66.81
C SER A 132 20.02 29.83 -67.50
N GLU A 133 21.04 30.26 -66.76
CA GLU A 133 22.25 30.88 -67.30
C GLU A 133 23.05 29.93 -68.19
N ILE A 134 23.22 28.68 -67.79
CA ILE A 134 23.91 27.66 -68.59
C ILE A 134 23.15 27.41 -69.89
N LYS A 135 21.81 27.34 -69.85
CA LYS A 135 20.98 27.17 -71.05
C LYS A 135 21.01 28.41 -71.96
N ALA A 136 21.09 29.61 -71.40
CA ALA A 136 21.23 30.86 -72.16
C ALA A 136 22.61 30.98 -72.83
N ASN A 137 23.67 30.52 -72.16
CA ASN A 137 25.04 30.53 -72.69
C ASN A 137 25.34 29.34 -73.61
N GLY A 138 24.62 28.21 -73.48
CA GLY A 138 24.76 27.01 -74.30
C GLY A 138 24.12 27.08 -75.69
N GLY A 139 23.60 28.23 -76.11
CA GLY A 139 23.04 28.47 -77.45
C GLY A 139 24.03 29.07 -78.46
N LYS A 140 25.34 29.06 -78.17
CA LYS A 140 26.39 29.50 -79.10
C LYS A 140 27.47 28.43 -79.24
N HIS A 141 27.11 27.29 -79.81
CA HIS A 141 27.98 26.47 -80.66
C HIS A 141 27.11 25.66 -81.61
#